data_AF-A0A9E5ZMY1-F1
#
_entry.id   AF-A0A9E5ZMY1-F1
#
_cell.length_a   1.000
_cell.length_b   1.000
_cell.length_c   1.000
_cell.angle_alpha   90.00
_cell.angle_beta   90.00
_cell.angle_gamma   90.00
#
_symmetry.space_group_name_H-M   'P 1'
#
loop_
_entity.id
_entity.type
_entity.pdbx_description
1 polymer ?
#
loop_
_entity_poly.entity_id
_entity_poly.type
_entity_poly.pdbx_seq_one_letter_code
_entity_poly.pdbx_strand_id
1 'polypeptide(L)' 'MKSQKIQSLPIKIDNNIEVIFSDLDDTLTWEGKMHQETYLSLGALKKNGKKIVVVTALALVGATVLLELGQ' A
#
# COMPACT_ATOMS: atom_id res chain seq x y z
N MET A 1 14.67 -30.42 13.63
CA MET A 1 13.77 -29.31 13.25
C MET A 1 13.25 -29.58 11.84
N LYS A 2 11.94 -29.66 11.62
CA LYS A 2 11.38 -29.82 10.26
C LYS A 2 11.53 -28.49 9.53
N SER A 3 12.29 -28.47 8.44
CA SER A 3 12.34 -27.32 7.52
C SER A 3 10.95 -27.18 6.90
N GLN A 4 10.18 -26.18 7.34
CA GLN A 4 8.94 -25.84 6.68
C GLN A 4 9.29 -25.23 5.33
N LYS A 5 8.94 -25.96 4.27
CA LYS A 5 9.06 -25.47 2.89
C LYS A 5 8.21 -24.21 2.79
N ILE A 6 8.85 -23.05 2.66
CA ILE A 6 8.16 -21.78 2.44
C ILE A 6 7.29 -21.98 1.20
N GLN A 7 5.97 -21.87 1.37
CA GLN A 7 5.05 -21.93 0.25
C GLN A 7 5.45 -20.83 -0.72
N SER A 8 5.79 -21.21 -1.95
CA SER A 8 6.10 -20.24 -2.99
C SER A 8 4.88 -19.35 -3.18
N LEU A 9 5.06 -18.04 -3.01
CA LEU A 9 4.02 -17.08 -3.35
C LEU A 9 3.57 -17.34 -4.79
N PRO A 10 2.27 -17.23 -5.08
CA PRO A 10 1.76 -17.43 -6.43
C PRO A 10 2.50 -16.48 -7.38
N ILE A 11 3.08 -17.05 -8.43
CA ILE A 11 3.87 -16.33 -9.44
C ILE A 11 3.00 -15.29 -10.18
N LYS A 12 1.68 -15.43 -10.10
CA LYS A 12 0.70 -14.45 -10.56
C LYS A 12 -0.17 -14.00 -9.40
N ILE A 13 -0.08 -12.71 -9.08
CA ILE A 13 -1.11 -12.02 -8.33
C ILE A 13 -2.28 -11.77 -9.29
N ASP A 14 -3.50 -11.96 -8.81
CA ASP A 14 -4.70 -11.71 -9.61
C ASP A 14 -4.72 -10.23 -10.06
N ASN A 15 -4.84 -10.00 -11.37
CA ASN A 15 -4.87 -8.66 -11.93
C ASN A 15 -6.18 -7.92 -11.60
N ASN A 16 -7.18 -8.62 -11.06
CA ASN A 16 -8.49 -8.09 -10.72
C ASN A 16 -8.56 -7.39 -9.35
N ILE A 17 -7.41 -7.11 -8.72
CA ILE A 17 -7.38 -6.24 -7.54
C ILE A 17 -7.78 -4.83 -7.99
N GLU A 18 -8.90 -4.30 -7.50
CA GLU A 18 -9.36 -2.93 -7.82
C GLU A 18 -9.05 -1.94 -6.70
N VAL A 19 -9.11 -2.41 -5.45
CA VAL A 19 -8.94 -1.59 -4.24
C VAL A 19 -7.90 -2.21 -3.32
N ILE A 20 -6.99 -1.39 -2.82
CA ILE A 20 -5.93 -1.76 -1.88
C ILE A 20 -6.17 -0.97 -0.59
N PHE A 21 -6.33 -1.68 0.52
CA PHE A 21 -6.40 -1.09 1.86
C PHE A 21 -5.04 -1.29 2.54
N SER A 22 -4.50 -0.24 3.14
CA SER A 22 -3.18 -0.29 3.78
C SER A 22 -3.14 0.62 4.99
N ASP A 23 -2.44 0.20 6.04
CA ASP A 23 -2.11 1.08 7.17
C ASP A 23 -1.07 2.12 6.75
N LEU A 24 -0.91 3.18 7.54
CA LEU A 24 0.03 4.25 7.29
C LEU A 24 1.36 4.01 8.00
N ASP A 25 1.33 4.04 9.33
CA ASP A 25 2.52 4.06 10.17
C ASP A 25 3.18 2.67 10.22
N ASP A 26 4.50 2.65 10.06
CA ASP A 26 5.32 1.43 9.94
C ASP A 26 4.84 0.45 8.85
N THR A 27 4.03 0.94 7.89
CA THR A 27 3.54 0.21 6.71
C THR A 27 3.87 0.94 5.42
N LEU A 28 3.28 2.12 5.20
CA LEU A 28 3.62 2.99 4.05
C LEU A 28 4.73 4.00 4.40
N THR A 29 4.93 4.25 5.68
CA THR A 29 5.98 5.12 6.21
C THR A 29 6.92 4.35 7.14
N TRP A 30 8.15 4.84 7.29
CA TRP A 30 9.10 4.42 8.31
C TRP A 30 9.66 5.67 8.99
N GLU A 31 9.66 5.72 10.32
CA GLU A 31 10.03 6.91 11.10
C GLU A 31 9.27 8.18 10.64
N GLY A 32 7.99 8.01 10.29
CA GLY A 32 7.12 9.09 9.83
C GLY A 32 7.42 9.61 8.42
N LYS A 33 8.29 8.94 7.64
CA LYS A 33 8.63 9.32 6.26
C LYS A 33 8.24 8.25 5.26
N MET A 34 7.70 8.67 4.11
CA MET A 34 7.46 7.77 2.99
C MET A 34 8.74 7.64 2.15
N HIS A 35 9.17 6.40 1.91
CA HIS A 35 10.28 6.14 0.99
C HIS A 35 9.89 6.46 -0.47
N GLN A 36 10.88 6.86 -1.26
CA GLN A 36 10.65 7.25 -2.66
C GLN A 36 10.08 6.08 -3.48
N GLU A 37 10.53 4.86 -3.23
CA GLU A 37 10.07 3.64 -3.88
C GLU A 37 8.60 3.37 -3.56
N THR A 38 8.18 3.60 -2.31
CA THR A 38 6.77 3.49 -1.90
C THR A 38 5.93 4.49 -2.66
N TYR A 39 6.36 5.76 -2.71
CA TYR A 39 5.65 6.81 -3.44
C TYR A 39 5.51 6.48 -4.93
N LEU A 40 6.60 6.07 -5.59
CA LEU A 40 6.60 5.68 -7.01
C LEU A 40 5.67 4.47 -7.27
N SER A 41 5.68 3.48 -6.38
CA SER A 41 4.84 2.29 -6.50
C SER A 41 3.35 2.61 -6.35
N LEU A 42 2.98 3.45 -5.37
CA LEU A 42 1.61 3.92 -5.21
C LEU A 42 1.15 4.74 -6.43
N GLY A 43 2.05 5.57 -6.99
CA GLY A 43 1.79 6.28 -8.23
C GLY A 43 1.56 5.35 -9.42
N ALA A 44 2.36 4.29 -9.57
CA ALA A 44 2.17 3.28 -10.61
C ALA A 44 0.85 2.52 -10.45
N LEU A 45 0.47 2.14 -9.22
CA LEU A 45 -0.82 1.51 -8.93
C LEU A 45 -1.98 2.43 -9.31
N LYS A 46 -1.92 3.71 -8.91
CA LYS A 46 -2.95 4.68 -9.28
C LYS A 46 -3.06 4.88 -10.79
N LYS A 47 -1.93 5.01 -11.50
CA LYS A 47 -1.91 5.11 -12.98
C LYS A 47 -2.53 3.90 -13.67
N ASN A 48 -2.49 2.73 -13.04
CA ASN A 48 -3.13 1.51 -13.51
C ASN A 48 -4.59 1.36 -12.99
N GLY A 49 -5.22 2.45 -12.55
CA GLY A 49 -6.62 2.47 -12.15
C GLY A 49 -6.92 1.83 -10.79
N LYS A 50 -5.90 1.54 -9.98
CA LYS A 50 -6.09 0.96 -8.64
C LYS A 50 -6.43 2.05 -7.64
N LYS A 51 -7.45 1.81 -6.81
CA LYS A 51 -7.83 2.70 -5.70
C LYS A 51 -7.04 2.30 -4.45
N ILE A 52 -6.36 3.25 -3.83
CA ILE A 52 -5.63 3.05 -2.57
C ILE A 52 -6.41 3.74 -1.45
N VAL A 53 -6.71 3.01 -0.38
CA VAL A 53 -7.40 3.51 0.81
C VAL A 53 -6.48 3.30 2.00
N VAL A 54 -6.04 4.40 2.60
CA VAL A 54 -5.26 4.34 3.84
C VAL A 54 -6.21 4.13 5.00
N VAL A 55 -5.98 3.10 5.81
CA VAL A 55 -6.77 2.71 6.98
C VAL A 55 -5.84 2.71 8.19
N THR A 56 -5.86 3.79 8.96
CA THR A 56 -5.06 3.93 10.18
C THR A 56 -5.97 4.15 11.38
N ALA A 57 -5.56 3.63 12.55
CA ALA A 57 -6.25 3.83 13.82
C ALA A 57 -6.02 5.24 14.39
N LEU A 58 -5.02 5.97 13.89
CA LEU A 58 -4.82 7.36 14.26
C LEU A 58 -6.02 8.16 13.75
N ALA A 59 -6.77 8.79 14.65
CA ALA A 59 -7.72 9.81 14.28
C ALA A 59 -6.93 10.99 13.72
N LEU A 60 -6.68 10.96 12.41
CA LEU A 60 -6.22 12.12 11.66
C LEU A 60 -7.30 13.18 11.81
N VAL A 61 -7.12 14.08 12.79
CA VAL A 61 -7.82 15.35 12.81
C VAL A 61 -7.40 16.07 11.53
N GLY A 62 -8.19 15.89 10.47
CA GLY A 62 -8.01 16.56 9.18
C GLY A 62 -7.55 15.72 7.99
N ALA A 63 -7.44 14.38 8.05
CA ALA A 63 -7.09 13.62 6.85
C ALA A 63 -7.90 12.33 6.67
N THR A 64 -9.03 12.48 5.99
CA THR A 64 -9.31 11.54 4.90
C THR A 64 -8.18 11.73 3.90
N VAL A 65 -7.15 10.86 3.95
CA VAL A 65 -6.15 10.80 2.88
C VAL A 65 -6.81 10.11 1.69
N LEU A 66 -7.65 10.85 0.96
CA LEU A 66 -7.77 10.63 -0.47
C LEU A 66 -6.42 11.06 -1.03
N LEU A 67 -5.55 10.11 -1.36
CA LEU A 67 -4.38 10.36 -2.20
C LEU A 67 -4.88 10.74 -3.62
N GLU A 68 -5.42 11.93 -3.78
CA GLU A 68 -5.50 12.61 -5.06
C GLU A 68 -4.07 13.02 -5.48
N LEU A 69 -3.26 12.05 -5.87
CA LEU A 69 -2.07 12.29 -6.68
C LEU A 69 -2.49 12.91 -8.04
N GLY A 70 -2.54 14.23 -8.11
CA GLY A 70 -2.70 15.06 -9.31
C GLY A 70 -2.60 16.52 -8.85
N GLN A 71 -1.64 17.32 -9.31
CA GLN A 71 -1.18 17.52 -10.68
C GLN A 71 0.30 17.17 -10.90
#